data_AF-A0A925XTP0-F1
#
_entry.id   AF-A0A925XTP0-F1
#
_cell.length_a   1.000
_cell.length_b   1.000
_cell.length_c   1.000
_cell.angle_alpha   90.00
_cell.angle_beta   90.00
_cell.angle_gamma   90.00
#
_symmetry.space_group_name_H-M   'P 1'
#
loop_
_entity.id
_entity.type
_entity.pdbx_description
1 polymer ?
#
loop_
_entity_poly.entity_id
_entity_poly.type
_entity_poly.pdbx_seq_one_letter_code
_entity_poly.pdbx_strand_id
1 'polypeptide(L)'
;IRLKAIKGDDNGVTTVELKHPGEEADQVLPVEGVFVYLQGSKPITDFLGGQVEVNPDGGVKVNEMMQTSMPGVWAIGDIRNTPFKQAVVAAGDGCVAAMDIDKYLNKRKSIKPDWAH
;
A
#
# COMPACT_ATOMS: atom_id res chain seq x y z
N ILE A 1 -12.89 -16.64 11.09
CA ILE A 1 -13.85 -15.80 11.84
C ILE A 1 -14.39 -14.76 10.87
N ARG A 2 -15.69 -14.58 10.76
CA ARG A 2 -16.34 -13.59 9.88
C ARG A 2 -17.12 -12.59 10.73
N LEU A 3 -16.87 -11.30 10.55
CA LEU A 3 -17.68 -10.23 11.14
C LEU A 3 -19.04 -10.16 10.43
N LYS A 4 -20.14 -10.27 11.17
CA LYS A 4 -21.52 -10.21 10.66
C LYS A 4 -22.14 -8.85 10.86
N ALA A 5 -21.98 -8.27 12.04
CA ALA A 5 -22.53 -6.97 12.39
C ALA A 5 -21.63 -6.25 13.40
N ILE A 6 -21.64 -4.92 13.32
CA ILE A 6 -21.16 -4.01 14.37
C ILE A 6 -22.42 -3.34 14.92
N LYS A 7 -22.64 -3.45 16.23
CA LYS A 7 -23.81 -2.86 16.91
C LYS A 7 -23.34 -1.78 17.88
N GLY A 8 -24.19 -0.78 18.07
CA GLY A 8 -23.92 0.36 18.93
C GLY A 8 -25.20 1.06 19.33
N ASP A 9 -25.06 2.02 20.24
CA ASP A 9 -26.09 2.97 20.63
C ASP A 9 -25.60 4.41 20.39
N ASP A 10 -26.31 5.40 20.94
CA ASP A 10 -25.97 6.81 20.79
C ASP A 10 -24.57 7.18 21.32
N ASN A 11 -23.96 6.34 22.16
CA ASN A 11 -22.63 6.55 22.73
C ASN A 11 -21.51 5.82 21.98
N GLY A 12 -21.84 5.02 20.95
CA GLY A 12 -20.86 4.35 20.10
C GLY A 12 -21.02 2.83 20.03
N VAL A 13 -19.94 2.13 19.67
CA VAL A 13 -19.94 0.67 19.49
C VAL A 13 -20.06 -0.02 20.85
N THR A 14 -20.89 -1.06 20.92
CA THR A 14 -21.08 -1.84 22.14
C THR A 14 -20.77 -3.32 21.93
N THR A 15 -21.00 -3.85 20.74
CA THR A 15 -20.77 -5.28 20.44
C THR A 15 -20.44 -5.53 18.97
N VAL A 16 -19.76 -6.64 18.71
CA VAL A 16 -19.63 -7.24 17.37
C VAL A 16 -20.20 -8.64 17.35
N GLU A 17 -20.83 -9.01 16.23
CA GLU A 17 -21.30 -10.37 15.98
C GLU A 17 -20.33 -11.09 15.05
N LEU A 18 -19.86 -12.26 15.47
CA LEU A 18 -18.83 -13.05 14.80
C LEU A 18 -19.36 -14.44 14.47
N LYS A 19 -19.01 -14.94 13.28
CA LYS A 19 -19.21 -16.35 12.90
C LYS A 19 -17.88 -17.08 12.85
N HIS A 20 -17.74 -18.10 13.69
CA HIS A 20 -16.60 -19.02 13.64
C HIS A 20 -16.90 -20.18 12.66
N PRO A 21 -15.93 -20.59 11.81
CA PRO A 21 -16.09 -21.77 10.97
C PRO A 21 -16.35 -23.01 11.84
N GLY A 22 -17.40 -23.78 11.51
CA GLY A 22 -17.72 -25.02 12.21
C GLY A 22 -18.58 -24.87 13.47
N GLU A 23 -18.84 -23.65 13.95
CA GLU A 23 -19.80 -23.41 15.04
C GLU A 23 -21.20 -23.15 14.47
N GLU A 24 -22.25 -23.66 15.11
CA GLU A 24 -23.64 -23.40 14.68
C GLU A 24 -24.15 -22.04 15.15
N ALA A 25 -23.78 -21.61 16.34
CA ALA A 25 -24.17 -20.32 16.89
C ALA A 25 -23.28 -19.17 16.37
N ASP A 26 -23.80 -17.95 16.42
CA ASP A 26 -23.01 -16.73 16.27
C ASP A 26 -22.50 -16.30 17.66
N GLN A 27 -21.28 -15.80 17.72
CA GLN A 27 -20.70 -15.27 18.95
C GLN A 27 -20.94 -13.75 19.01
N VAL A 28 -21.42 -13.26 20.15
CA VAL A 28 -21.50 -11.84 20.46
C VAL A 28 -20.32 -11.46 21.34
N LEU A 29 -19.48 -10.54 20.87
CA LEU A 29 -18.32 -10.06 21.61
C LEU A 29 -18.54 -8.59 22.01
N PRO A 30 -18.62 -8.29 23.33
CA PRO A 30 -18.66 -6.91 23.82
C PRO A 30 -17.34 -6.19 23.52
N VAL A 31 -17.43 -5.04 22.85
CA VAL A 31 -16.27 -4.18 22.52
C VAL A 31 -16.74 -2.72 22.47
N GLU A 32 -15.87 -1.79 22.83
CA GLU A 32 -16.17 -0.36 22.81
C GLU A 32 -15.70 0.33 21.51
N GLY A 33 -14.99 -0.39 20.64
CA GLY A 33 -14.46 0.15 19.39
C GLY A 33 -14.10 -0.93 18.38
N VAL A 34 -14.26 -0.60 17.10
CA VAL A 34 -13.92 -1.48 15.97
C VAL A 34 -13.12 -0.68 14.95
N PHE A 35 -11.94 -1.18 14.59
CA PHE A 35 -11.11 -0.60 13.53
C PHE A 35 -11.23 -1.48 12.28
N VAL A 36 -12.00 -1.01 11.29
CA VAL A 36 -12.21 -1.74 10.05
C VAL A 36 -11.13 -1.39 9.03
N TYR A 37 -10.36 -2.40 8.60
CA TYR A 37 -9.39 -2.29 7.52
C TYR A 37 -9.97 -2.89 6.24
N LEU A 38 -10.72 -2.09 5.47
CA LEU A 38 -11.51 -2.58 4.32
C LEU A 38 -10.67 -3.06 3.13
N GLN A 39 -9.67 -2.27 2.71
CA GLN A 39 -8.79 -2.65 1.59
C GLN A 39 -7.67 -3.62 2.00
N GLY A 40 -7.54 -3.93 3.30
CA GLY A 40 -6.42 -4.70 3.83
C GLY A 40 -5.07 -4.02 3.59
N SER A 41 -4.01 -4.82 3.51
CA SER A 41 -2.63 -4.36 3.25
C SER A 41 -2.21 -4.55 1.79
N LYS A 42 -3.17 -4.61 0.86
CA LYS A 42 -2.90 -4.85 -0.56
C LYS A 42 -2.53 -3.52 -1.26
N PRO A 43 -1.45 -3.47 -2.06
CA PRO A 43 -1.16 -2.30 -2.90
C PRO A 43 -2.27 -2.06 -3.93
N ILE A 44 -2.59 -0.79 -4.18
CA ILE A 44 -3.63 -0.38 -5.13
C ILE A 44 -3.03 -0.38 -6.54
N THR A 45 -3.15 -1.49 -7.26
CA THR A 45 -2.58 -1.68 -8.60
C THR A 45 -3.60 -2.02 -9.67
N ASP A 46 -4.88 -2.16 -9.30
CA ASP A 46 -5.94 -2.62 -10.22
C ASP A 46 -6.12 -1.68 -11.44
N PHE A 47 -5.87 -0.38 -11.26
CA PHE A 47 -5.95 0.62 -12.34
C PHE A 47 -4.85 0.48 -13.41
N LEU A 48 -3.75 -0.23 -13.11
CA LEU A 48 -2.63 -0.39 -14.04
C LEU A 48 -2.96 -1.34 -15.18
N GLY A 49 -3.99 -2.20 -15.04
CA GLY A 49 -4.44 -3.10 -16.10
C GLY A 49 -3.36 -4.07 -16.60
N GLY A 50 -2.38 -4.42 -15.76
CA GLY A 50 -1.28 -5.33 -16.13
C GLY A 50 -0.19 -4.72 -17.02
N GLN A 51 -0.14 -3.39 -17.18
CA GLN A 51 0.85 -2.72 -18.03
C GLN A 51 2.28 -2.72 -17.47
N VAL A 52 2.44 -2.98 -16.17
CA VAL A 52 3.75 -3.09 -15.51
C VAL A 52 3.85 -4.42 -14.78
N GLU A 53 5.08 -4.93 -14.64
CA GLU A 53 5.34 -6.14 -13.86
C GLU A 53 5.00 -5.94 -12.38
N VAL A 54 4.28 -6.93 -11.84
CA VAL A 54 3.85 -6.97 -10.44
C VAL A 54 4.37 -8.28 -9.83
N ASN A 55 4.90 -8.20 -8.61
CA ASN A 55 5.36 -9.35 -7.84
C ASN A 55 4.19 -10.26 -7.43
N PRO A 56 4.44 -11.52 -7.04
CA PRO A 56 3.40 -12.43 -6.55
C PRO A 56 2.60 -11.88 -5.35
N ASP A 57 3.19 -10.97 -4.57
CA ASP A 57 2.54 -10.29 -3.43
C ASP A 57 1.70 -9.06 -3.84
N GLY A 58 1.57 -8.78 -5.13
CA GLY A 58 0.82 -7.65 -5.68
C GLY A 58 1.60 -6.33 -5.76
N GLY A 59 2.84 -6.27 -5.25
CA GLY A 59 3.67 -5.07 -5.31
C GLY A 59 4.25 -4.78 -6.69
N VAL A 60 4.27 -3.52 -7.11
CA VAL A 60 4.89 -3.14 -8.39
C VAL A 60 6.39 -3.38 -8.32
N LYS A 61 6.92 -4.14 -9.30
CA LYS A 61 8.33 -4.47 -9.39
C LYS A 61 9.11 -3.29 -9.99
N VAL A 62 10.23 -2.94 -9.36
CA VAL A 62 11.10 -1.84 -9.79
C VAL A 62 12.58 -2.19 -9.71
N ASN A 63 13.41 -1.47 -10.45
CA ASN A 63 14.87 -1.53 -10.34
C ASN A 63 15.41 -0.59 -9.23
N GLU A 64 16.74 -0.46 -9.11
CA GLU A 64 17.41 0.39 -8.12
C GLU A 64 17.07 1.89 -8.24
N MET A 65 16.61 2.32 -9.41
CA MET A 65 16.21 3.71 -9.70
C MET A 65 14.69 3.91 -9.58
N MET A 66 13.96 2.94 -9.02
CA MET A 66 12.49 2.93 -8.89
C MET A 66 11.73 2.87 -10.22
N GLN A 67 12.40 2.57 -11.33
CA GLN A 67 11.75 2.37 -12.63
C GLN A 67 11.05 1.02 -12.68
N THR A 68 9.85 1.00 -13.26
CA THR A 68 9.10 -0.23 -13.53
C THR A 68 9.63 -0.96 -14.77
N SER A 69 8.97 -2.06 -15.16
CA SER A 69 9.21 -2.72 -16.44
C SER A 69 8.85 -1.86 -17.66
N MET A 70 8.05 -0.81 -17.50
CA MET A 70 7.66 0.11 -18.57
C MET A 70 8.58 1.35 -18.57
N PRO A 71 9.34 1.61 -19.66
CA PRO A 71 10.20 2.78 -19.73
C PRO A 71 9.43 4.09 -19.55
N GLY A 72 9.97 4.98 -18.72
CA GLY A 72 9.30 6.25 -18.41
C GLY A 72 8.21 6.15 -17.33
N VAL A 73 8.09 5.00 -16.67
CA VAL A 73 7.15 4.78 -15.55
C VAL A 73 7.92 4.34 -14.30
N TRP A 74 7.68 5.02 -13.19
CA TRP A 74 8.25 4.73 -11.87
C TRP A 74 7.16 4.35 -10.87
N ALA A 75 7.53 3.61 -9.84
CA ALA A 75 6.66 3.29 -8.70
C ALA A 75 7.42 3.48 -7.39
N ILE A 76 6.80 4.15 -6.41
CA ILE A 76 7.43 4.56 -5.16
C ILE A 76 6.54 4.28 -3.94
N GLY A 77 7.16 4.03 -2.80
CA GLY A 77 6.45 3.77 -1.55
C GLY A 77 5.67 2.46 -1.55
N ASP A 78 4.58 2.42 -0.79
CA ASP A 78 3.90 1.17 -0.42
C ASP A 78 3.22 0.44 -1.59
N ILE A 79 3.08 1.06 -2.77
CA ILE A 79 2.61 0.37 -3.98
C ILE A 79 3.57 -0.76 -4.42
N ARG A 80 4.84 -0.68 -4.00
CA ARG A 80 5.86 -1.72 -4.19
C ARG A 80 5.70 -2.92 -3.25
N ASN A 81 4.82 -2.80 -2.25
CA ASN A 81 4.54 -3.79 -1.20
C ASN A 81 5.78 -4.35 -0.49
N THR A 82 6.82 -3.54 -0.29
CA THR A 82 7.97 -3.98 0.51
C THR A 82 7.57 -4.16 1.99
N PRO A 83 8.38 -4.85 2.81
CA PRO A 83 8.15 -4.94 4.25
C PRO A 83 8.26 -3.59 4.98
N PHE A 84 8.88 -2.58 4.37
CA PHE A 84 9.23 -1.31 5.02
C PHE A 84 8.16 -0.23 4.79
N LYS A 85 6.98 -0.39 5.40
CA LYS A 85 5.84 0.51 5.25
C LYS A 85 5.94 1.72 6.18
N GLN A 86 6.93 2.57 5.92
CA GLN A 86 7.24 3.75 6.75
C GLN A 86 7.33 5.00 5.88
N ALA A 87 6.73 6.10 6.35
CA ALA A 87 6.65 7.36 5.59
C ALA A 87 8.03 7.86 5.11
N VAL A 88 9.06 7.74 5.95
CA VAL A 88 10.43 8.15 5.59
C VAL A 88 11.05 7.29 4.50
N VAL A 89 10.71 6.00 4.44
CA VAL A 89 11.18 5.08 3.39
C VAL A 89 10.51 5.44 2.07
N ALA A 90 9.19 5.66 2.09
CA ALA A 90 8.43 6.10 0.91
C ALA A 90 8.93 7.47 0.39
N ALA A 91 9.29 8.40 1.28
CA ALA A 91 9.91 9.66 0.89
C ALA A 91 11.29 9.45 0.22
N GLY A 92 12.10 8.52 0.73
CA GLY A 92 13.37 8.11 0.13
C GLY A 92 13.20 7.55 -1.28
N ASP A 93 12.22 6.65 -1.48
CA ASP A 93 11.87 6.14 -2.81
C ASP A 93 11.51 7.27 -3.79
N GLY A 94 10.69 8.23 -3.32
CA GLY A 94 10.31 9.40 -4.10
C GLY A 94 11.50 10.25 -4.52
N CYS A 95 12.47 10.46 -3.62
CA CYS A 95 13.70 11.19 -3.91
C CYS A 95 14.52 10.49 -5.01
N VAL A 96 14.75 9.18 -4.88
CA VAL A 96 15.50 8.39 -5.88
C VAL A 96 14.82 8.44 -7.24
N ALA A 97 13.49 8.24 -7.29
CA ALA A 97 12.73 8.30 -8.53
C ALA A 97 12.80 9.68 -9.19
N ALA A 98 12.64 10.76 -8.41
CA ALA A 98 12.68 12.13 -8.95
C ALA A 98 14.03 12.47 -9.59
N MET A 99 15.14 12.03 -8.96
CA MET A 99 16.48 12.22 -9.50
C MET A 99 16.70 11.46 -10.81
N ASP A 100 16.16 10.24 -10.93
CA ASP A 100 16.22 9.46 -12.17
C ASP A 100 15.28 10.01 -13.26
N ILE A 101 14.11 10.53 -12.88
CA ILE A 101 13.18 11.23 -13.79
C ILE A 101 13.84 12.49 -14.37
N ASP A 102 14.49 13.33 -13.55
CA ASP A 102 15.21 14.52 -14.06
C ASP A 102 16.27 14.13 -15.09
N LYS A 103 17.05 13.08 -14.80
CA LYS A 103 18.03 12.54 -15.75
C LYS A 103 17.37 12.04 -17.03
N TYR A 104 16.29 11.28 -16.92
CA TYR A 104 15.56 10.70 -18.05
C TYR A 104 14.99 11.78 -18.99
N LEU A 105 14.26 12.76 -18.43
CA LEU A 105 13.61 13.81 -19.20
C LEU A 105 14.62 14.78 -19.83
N ASN A 106 15.68 15.15 -19.10
CA ASN A 106 16.71 16.05 -19.60
C ASN A 106 17.83 15.33 -20.38
N LYS A 107 17.71 14.01 -20.61
CA LYS A 107 18.69 13.17 -21.32
C LYS A 107 20.12 13.35 -20.77
N ARG A 108 20.26 13.45 -19.45
CA ARG A 108 21.57 13.63 -18.81
C ARG A 108 22.35 12.32 -18.85
N LYS A 109 23.69 12.43 -18.91
CA LYS A 109 24.59 11.27 -18.81
C LYS A 109 24.66 10.69 -17.40
N SER A 110 24.45 11.52 -16.37
CA SER A 110 24.52 11.16 -14.96
C SER A 110 23.40 11.80 -14.16
N ILE A 111 23.13 11.24 -12.98
CA ILE A 111 22.24 11.85 -11.99
C ILE A 111 22.83 13.18 -11.52
N LYS A 112 21.98 14.20 -11.40
CA LYS A 112 22.34 15.51 -10.86
C LYS A 112 21.85 15.60 -9.40
N PRO A 113 22.74 15.70 -8.40
CA PRO A 113 22.33 15.97 -7.02
C PRO A 113 21.67 17.35 -6.88
N ASP A 114 20.71 17.46 -5.97
CA ASP A 114 20.07 18.71 -5.59
C ASP A 114 20.62 19.20 -4.25
N TRP A 115 21.69 19.99 -4.30
CA TRP A 115 22.39 20.50 -3.11
C TRP A 115 22.17 22.00 -2.96
N ALA A 116 21.96 22.44 -1.72
CA ALA A 116 21.97 23.85 -1.38
C ALA A 116 23.41 24.38 -1.36
N HIS A 117 23.58 25.64 -1.76
CA HIS A 117 24.82 26.40 -1.71
C HIS A 117 24.64 27.65 -0.87
#